data_AF-A0A9E4CDM1-F1
#
_entry.id   AF-A0A9E4CDM1-F1
#
_cell.length_a   1.000
_cell.length_b   1.000
_cell.length_c   1.000
_cell.angle_alpha   90.00
_cell.angle_beta   90.00
_cell.angle_gamma   90.00
#
_symmetry.space_group_name_H-M   'P 1'
#
loop_
_entity.id
_entity.type
_entity.pdbx_description
1 polymer ?
#
loop_
_entity_poly.entity_id
_entity_poly.type
_entity_poly.pdbx_seq_one_letter_code
_entity_poly.pdbx_strand_id
1 'polypeptide(L)'
;MIRFTKRCYKSRIGLMRLLGRGLLLTLIGLLHYGSVVKQPVFAQSEPGALVITHHESIPNPVFGSALRVAASCKAVSTPCPWERATTWLGNAIPTAESKVIVDGNVQINDEHAIAHSIGIYPGGQLRFNPLAATQLQSGDLVVFAGGRLVVGSEQQPIAPDQRAEIIFRDLPFENDPKQHLRGLVVVDGLLQVHGQPLTETF
;
A
#
# COMPACT_ATOMS: atom_id res chain seq x y z
N MET A 1 19.35 -7.91 6.24
CA MET A 1 19.42 -9.28 6.80
C MET A 1 18.15 -9.60 7.59
N ILE A 2 17.21 -10.38 7.00
CA ILE A 2 16.19 -11.16 7.72
C ILE A 2 16.03 -12.47 6.95
N ARG A 3 16.27 -13.60 7.62
CA ARG A 3 16.09 -14.97 7.10
C ARG A 3 14.67 -15.42 7.39
N PHE A 4 13.95 -15.91 6.38
CA PHE A 4 12.81 -16.80 6.57
C PHE A 4 13.10 -18.15 5.92
N THR A 5 13.26 -19.18 6.76
CA THR A 5 13.40 -20.58 6.35
C THR A 5 12.03 -21.24 6.19
N LYS A 6 11.76 -21.70 4.96
CA LYS A 6 10.84 -22.76 4.46
C LYS A 6 9.75 -23.35 5.39
N ARG A 7 8.56 -23.52 4.80
CA ARG A 7 7.91 -24.85 4.69
C ARG A 7 6.99 -24.92 3.46
N CYS A 8 7.37 -25.77 2.50
CA CYS A 8 6.46 -26.25 1.44
C CYS A 8 5.45 -27.20 2.06
N TYR A 9 4.15 -26.93 1.88
CA TYR A 9 3.11 -27.93 2.11
C TYR A 9 2.62 -28.45 0.75
N LYS A 10 3.00 -29.70 0.44
CA LYS A 10 2.41 -30.48 -0.66
C LYS A 10 1.11 -31.07 -0.12
N SER A 11 -0.05 -30.60 -0.58
CA SER A 11 -1.30 -31.35 -0.41
C SER A 11 -1.65 -32.05 -1.73
N ARG A 12 -1.81 -33.37 -1.62
CA ARG A 12 -2.08 -34.32 -2.69
C ARG A 12 -3.53 -34.77 -2.55
N ILE A 13 -4.18 -34.94 -3.70
CA ILE A 13 -5.19 -35.98 -4.00
C ILE A 13 -6.60 -35.75 -3.44
N GLY A 14 -7.57 -35.80 -4.37
CA GLY A 14 -8.99 -35.94 -4.06
C GLY A 14 -9.90 -35.80 -5.27
N LEU A 15 -9.62 -36.54 -6.35
CA LEU A 15 -10.57 -36.72 -7.46
C LEU A 15 -11.68 -37.68 -6.98
N MET A 16 -12.90 -37.19 -6.82
CA MET A 16 -14.07 -38.06 -6.59
C MET A 16 -15.21 -37.64 -7.52
N ARG A 17 -15.46 -38.48 -8.54
CA ARG A 17 -16.70 -38.49 -9.31
C ARG A 17 -17.76 -39.23 -8.50
N LEU A 18 -18.96 -38.67 -8.37
CA LEU A 18 -20.17 -39.49 -8.23
C LEU A 18 -21.40 -38.77 -8.82
N LEU A 19 -22.06 -39.49 -9.71
CA LEU A 19 -23.34 -39.18 -10.35
C LEU A 19 -24.48 -39.27 -9.32
N GLY A 20 -25.49 -38.40 -9.43
CA GLY A 20 -26.74 -38.51 -8.67
C GLY A 20 -27.85 -37.68 -9.31
N ARG A 21 -28.79 -38.37 -9.97
CA ARG A 21 -30.01 -37.82 -10.57
C ARG A 21 -30.99 -37.36 -9.49
N GLY A 22 -31.65 -36.21 -9.76
CA GLY A 22 -33.07 -35.97 -9.50
C GLY A 22 -33.48 -35.62 -8.08
N LEU A 23 -33.89 -34.36 -7.86
CA LEU A 23 -35.14 -34.05 -7.16
C LEU A 23 -35.57 -32.60 -7.42
N LEU A 24 -36.82 -32.47 -7.82
CA LEU A 24 -37.62 -31.25 -7.92
C LEU A 24 -37.81 -30.64 -6.52
N LEU A 25 -37.44 -29.36 -6.30
CA LEU A 25 -37.75 -28.62 -5.07
C LEU A 25 -38.01 -27.14 -5.40
N THR A 26 -39.30 -26.82 -5.36
CA THR A 26 -39.96 -25.61 -4.86
C THR A 26 -39.15 -24.31 -4.80
N LEU A 27 -39.53 -23.36 -5.67
CA LEU A 27 -39.18 -21.94 -5.58
C LEU A 27 -39.73 -21.35 -4.27
N ILE A 28 -38.84 -21.06 -3.31
CA ILE A 28 -39.12 -20.18 -2.16
C ILE A 28 -38.40 -18.87 -2.41
N GLY A 29 -39.17 -17.80 -2.63
CA GLY A 29 -38.68 -16.44 -2.73
C GLY A 29 -38.13 -15.98 -1.37
N LEU A 30 -36.82 -16.11 -1.19
CA LEU A 30 -36.09 -15.44 -0.12
C LEU A 30 -35.75 -14.03 -0.58
N LEU A 31 -36.57 -13.07 -0.13
CA LEU A 31 -36.24 -11.65 -0.05
C LEU A 31 -34.88 -11.53 0.65
N HIS A 32 -33.82 -11.35 -0.15
CA HIS A 32 -32.51 -10.98 0.36
C HIS A 32 -32.61 -9.54 0.86
N TYR A 33 -32.89 -9.39 2.15
CA TYR A 33 -32.49 -8.22 2.90
C TYR A 33 -30.95 -8.17 2.82
N GLY A 34 -30.43 -7.52 1.79
CA GLY A 34 -29.04 -7.14 1.72
C GLY A 34 -28.79 -6.20 2.87
N SER A 35 -28.24 -6.72 3.97
CA SER A 35 -27.62 -5.91 5.00
C SER A 35 -26.53 -5.10 4.30
N VAL A 36 -26.84 -3.83 3.99
CA VAL A 36 -25.86 -2.84 3.65
C VAL A 36 -24.99 -2.71 4.88
N VAL A 37 -23.90 -3.48 4.94
CA VAL A 37 -22.83 -3.23 5.89
C VAL A 37 -22.36 -1.82 5.54
N LYS A 38 -22.81 -0.84 6.33
CA LYS A 38 -22.21 0.49 6.33
C LYS A 38 -20.75 0.24 6.63
N GLN A 39 -19.91 0.28 5.59
CA GLN A 39 -18.47 0.34 5.79
C GLN A 39 -18.25 1.45 6.82
N PRO A 40 -17.47 1.22 7.88
CA PRO A 40 -17.16 2.28 8.81
C PRO A 40 -16.66 3.46 7.98
N VAL A 41 -17.42 4.54 8.03
CA VAL A 41 -16.97 5.83 7.52
C VAL A 41 -15.86 6.19 8.49
N PHE A 42 -14.65 5.71 8.21
CA PHE A 42 -13.44 6.31 8.75
C PHE A 42 -13.46 7.71 8.15
N ALA A 43 -14.16 8.63 8.81
CA ALA A 43 -13.95 10.04 8.62
C ALA A 43 -12.43 10.17 8.73
N GLN A 44 -11.79 10.45 7.60
CA GLN A 44 -10.35 10.61 7.50
C GLN A 44 -10.02 11.81 8.36
N SER A 45 -9.85 11.60 9.66
CA SER A 45 -9.35 12.64 10.55
C SER A 45 -8.03 13.06 9.94
N GLU A 46 -7.91 14.36 9.67
CA GLU A 46 -6.66 14.95 9.21
C GLU A 46 -5.54 14.41 10.09
N PRO A 47 -4.42 14.01 9.49
CA PRO A 47 -3.38 13.38 10.27
C PRO A 47 -2.96 14.28 11.42
N GLY A 48 -2.93 13.74 12.64
CA GLY A 48 -2.38 14.48 13.79
C GLY A 48 -0.88 14.75 13.61
N ALA A 49 -0.33 15.71 14.34
CA ALA A 49 1.10 16.02 14.32
C ALA A 49 1.98 14.86 14.82
N LEU A 50 1.40 14.00 15.65
CA LEU A 50 2.05 12.83 16.23
C LEU A 50 1.22 11.59 15.94
N VAL A 51 1.92 10.48 15.81
CA VAL A 51 1.38 9.12 15.73
C VAL A 51 1.67 8.47 17.07
N ILE A 52 0.61 8.15 17.81
CA ILE A 52 0.72 7.54 19.14
C ILE A 52 0.71 6.03 18.96
N THR A 53 1.82 5.40 19.32
CA THR A 53 1.93 3.95 19.46
C THR A 53 1.75 3.56 20.93
N HIS A 54 1.67 2.26 21.21
CA HIS A 54 1.62 1.75 22.58
C HIS A 54 2.86 2.11 23.41
N HIS A 55 3.97 2.47 22.77
CA HIS A 55 5.26 2.69 23.42
C HIS A 55 5.73 4.15 23.35
N GLU A 56 5.35 4.89 22.31
CA GLU A 56 5.86 6.24 22.10
C GLU A 56 5.03 7.07 21.13
N SER A 57 5.41 8.35 21.01
CA SER A 57 4.90 9.27 20.01
C SER A 57 5.94 9.46 18.91
N ILE A 58 5.54 9.19 17.67
CA ILE A 58 6.37 9.37 16.48
C ILE A 58 5.89 10.63 15.75
N PRO A 59 6.78 11.54 15.32
CA PRO A 59 6.38 12.65 14.48
C PRO A 59 5.71 12.16 13.20
N ASN A 60 4.59 12.77 12.81
CA ASN A 60 3.96 12.47 11.55
C ASN A 60 4.63 13.28 10.43
N PRO A 61 5.35 12.62 9.49
CA PRO A 61 6.18 13.35 8.52
C PRO A 61 5.34 14.09 7.46
N VAL A 62 4.04 13.78 7.35
CA VAL A 62 3.13 14.45 6.41
C VAL A 62 2.09 15.34 7.09
N PHE A 63 2.27 15.62 8.38
CA PHE A 63 1.43 16.59 9.09
C PHE A 63 1.39 17.95 8.38
N GLY A 64 0.19 18.52 8.27
CA GLY A 64 -0.06 19.80 7.61
C GLY A 64 -0.02 19.76 6.08
N SER A 65 0.15 18.59 5.46
CA SER A 65 0.09 18.48 4.00
C SER A 65 -1.33 18.58 3.47
N ALA A 66 -1.51 19.38 2.42
CA ALA A 66 -2.72 19.39 1.59
C ALA A 66 -2.62 18.47 0.36
N LEU A 67 -1.45 17.90 0.06
CA LEU A 67 -1.24 17.06 -1.12
C LEU A 67 -1.63 15.61 -0.80
N ARG A 68 -2.82 15.23 -1.26
CA ARG A 68 -3.44 13.93 -0.99
C ARG A 68 -3.97 13.30 -2.26
N VAL A 69 -4.39 12.04 -2.20
CA VAL A 69 -5.00 11.38 -3.37
C VAL A 69 -6.35 12.02 -3.69
N ALA A 70 -6.57 12.35 -4.97
CA ALA A 70 -7.81 12.91 -5.46
C ALA A 70 -8.98 11.94 -5.25
N ALA A 71 -10.19 12.47 -5.07
CA ALA A 71 -11.40 11.66 -4.81
C ALA A 71 -11.66 10.61 -5.89
N SER A 72 -11.35 10.91 -7.16
CA SER A 72 -11.48 9.97 -8.29
C SER A 72 -10.57 8.76 -8.20
N CYS A 73 -9.55 8.78 -7.34
CA CYS A 73 -8.60 7.71 -7.10
C CYS A 73 -8.81 7.01 -5.76
N LYS A 74 -9.88 7.35 -5.04
CA LYS A 74 -10.30 6.67 -3.81
C LYS A 74 -11.24 5.52 -4.16
N ALA A 75 -11.04 4.36 -3.54
CA ALA A 75 -11.86 3.15 -3.73
C ALA A 75 -12.00 2.63 -5.19
N VAL A 76 -11.03 2.95 -6.06
CA VAL A 76 -10.99 2.44 -7.44
C VAL A 76 -10.33 1.07 -7.53
N SER A 77 -10.86 0.21 -8.41
CA SER A 77 -10.30 -1.12 -8.69
C SER A 77 -8.97 -1.04 -9.44
N THR A 78 -8.88 -0.13 -10.41
CA THR A 78 -7.66 0.15 -11.17
C THR A 78 -6.87 1.24 -10.46
N PRO A 79 -5.59 1.02 -10.12
CA PRO A 79 -4.80 2.02 -9.42
C PRO A 79 -4.56 3.25 -10.31
N CYS A 80 -4.54 4.42 -9.67
CA CYS A 80 -4.15 5.66 -10.32
C CYS A 80 -2.62 5.79 -10.39
N PRO A 81 -2.04 6.16 -11.53
CA PRO A 81 -0.60 6.39 -11.66
C PRO A 81 -0.08 7.53 -10.81
N TRP A 82 1.03 7.31 -10.11
CA TRP A 82 1.72 8.33 -9.32
C TRP A 82 2.08 9.56 -10.17
N GLU A 83 2.60 9.33 -11.37
CA GLU A 83 3.08 10.34 -12.30
C GLU A 83 1.96 11.17 -12.97
N ARG A 84 0.69 10.88 -12.68
CA ARG A 84 -0.44 11.61 -13.26
C ARG A 84 -0.90 12.71 -12.32
N ALA A 85 -0.97 13.94 -12.82
CA ALA A 85 -1.39 15.11 -12.05
C ALA A 85 -2.79 14.93 -11.42
N THR A 86 -3.75 14.32 -12.15
CA THR A 86 -5.11 14.08 -11.68
C THR A 86 -5.23 12.99 -10.60
N THR A 87 -4.15 12.27 -10.29
CA THR A 87 -4.08 11.37 -9.12
C THR A 87 -4.10 12.16 -7.82
N TRP A 88 -3.68 13.43 -7.86
CA TRP A 88 -3.42 14.24 -6.68
C TRP A 88 -4.38 15.41 -6.57
N LEU A 89 -4.79 15.70 -5.34
CA LEU A 89 -5.57 16.88 -5.03
C LEU A 89 -4.77 18.13 -5.42
N GLY A 90 -5.42 19.05 -6.15
CA GLY A 90 -4.74 20.23 -6.70
C GLY A 90 -4.11 20.03 -8.08
N ASN A 91 -4.25 18.84 -8.69
CA ASN A 91 -3.73 18.53 -10.03
C ASN A 91 -2.21 18.76 -10.17
N ALA A 92 -1.44 18.41 -9.15
CA ALA A 92 0.00 18.58 -9.10
C ALA A 92 0.69 17.26 -8.77
N ILE A 93 1.67 16.88 -9.58
CA ILE A 93 2.50 15.69 -9.32
C ILE A 93 3.42 15.98 -8.13
N PRO A 94 3.56 15.06 -7.16
CA PRO A 94 4.52 15.17 -6.07
C PRO A 94 5.94 15.45 -6.58
N THR A 95 6.64 16.29 -5.83
CA THR A 95 8.02 16.70 -6.10
C THR A 95 8.91 16.39 -4.90
N ALA A 96 10.21 16.63 -5.04
CA ALA A 96 11.20 16.52 -3.96
C ALA A 96 10.82 17.20 -2.63
N GLU A 97 10.00 18.25 -2.66
CA GLU A 97 9.59 19.02 -1.48
C GLU A 97 8.21 18.62 -0.95
N SER A 98 7.53 17.70 -1.64
CA SER A 98 6.14 17.36 -1.34
C SER A 98 6.02 16.40 -0.16
N LYS A 99 5.18 16.75 0.81
CA LYS A 99 4.65 15.81 1.81
C LYS A 99 3.38 15.18 1.25
N VAL A 100 3.30 13.86 1.13
CA VAL A 100 2.23 13.18 0.37
C VAL A 100 1.38 12.28 1.28
N ILE A 101 0.08 12.48 1.26
CA ILE A 101 -0.90 11.61 1.92
C ILE A 101 -1.46 10.62 0.89
N VAL A 102 -1.12 9.34 1.01
CA VAL A 102 -1.69 8.26 0.21
C VAL A 102 -2.87 7.64 0.94
N ASP A 103 -4.07 8.05 0.53
CA ASP A 103 -5.35 7.63 1.13
C ASP A 103 -6.35 7.13 0.06
N GLY A 104 -5.80 6.65 -1.05
CA GLY A 104 -6.49 5.97 -2.15
C GLY A 104 -5.57 4.95 -2.82
N ASN A 105 -5.93 4.47 -4.00
CA ASN A 105 -5.20 3.39 -4.68
C ASN A 105 -4.25 3.96 -5.75
N VAL A 106 -2.95 3.99 -5.45
CA VAL A 106 -1.90 4.60 -6.29
C VAL A 106 -0.88 3.56 -6.72
N GLN A 107 -0.43 3.63 -7.98
CA GLN A 107 0.63 2.80 -8.53
C GLN A 107 1.77 3.63 -9.11
N ILE A 108 3.00 3.28 -8.78
CA ILE A 108 4.21 3.82 -9.42
C ILE A 108 4.49 2.99 -10.67
N ASN A 109 4.63 3.66 -11.82
CA ASN A 109 4.85 2.98 -13.11
C ASN A 109 6.22 3.25 -13.74
N ASP A 110 7.00 4.20 -13.21
CA ASP A 110 8.30 4.59 -13.75
C ASP A 110 9.34 4.84 -12.64
N GLU A 111 10.51 5.29 -13.06
CA GLU A 111 11.70 5.49 -12.21
C GLU A 111 11.82 6.92 -11.63
N HIS A 112 10.79 7.77 -11.78
CA HIS A 112 10.87 9.19 -11.43
C HIS A 112 9.97 9.60 -10.25
N ALA A 113 9.31 8.66 -9.57
CA ALA A 113 8.46 8.99 -8.44
C ALA A 113 9.30 9.54 -7.27
N ILE A 114 8.94 10.73 -6.78
CA ILE A 114 9.70 11.42 -5.73
C ILE A 114 8.77 12.19 -4.78
N ALA A 115 9.13 12.21 -3.50
CA ALA A 115 8.49 13.02 -2.46
C ALA A 115 9.50 13.42 -1.37
N HIS A 116 9.19 14.44 -0.58
CA HIS A 116 9.88 14.69 0.69
C HIS A 116 9.55 13.60 1.70
N SER A 117 8.25 13.40 1.95
CA SER A 117 7.75 12.43 2.91
C SER A 117 6.44 11.84 2.41
N ILE A 118 6.17 10.58 2.75
CA ILE A 118 4.97 9.86 2.32
C ILE A 118 4.34 9.19 3.54
N GLY A 119 3.04 9.40 3.73
CA GLY A 119 2.22 8.69 4.70
C GLY A 119 1.13 7.91 3.99
N ILE A 120 1.07 6.59 4.18
CA ILE A 120 0.02 5.72 3.65
C ILE A 120 -1.01 5.46 4.76
N TYR A 121 -2.20 6.04 4.60
CA TYR A 121 -3.27 6.10 5.60
C TYR A 121 -4.32 4.99 5.41
N PRO A 122 -5.29 4.82 6.35
CA PRO A 122 -6.40 3.90 6.18
C PRO A 122 -7.08 4.02 4.81
N GLY A 123 -7.24 2.90 4.11
CA GLY A 123 -7.83 2.85 2.77
C GLY A 123 -6.86 3.22 1.63
N GLY A 124 -5.66 3.69 1.98
CA GLY A 124 -4.56 3.96 1.06
C GLY A 124 -3.80 2.69 0.70
N GLN A 125 -3.44 2.57 -0.57
CA GLN A 125 -2.51 1.57 -1.06
C GLN A 125 -1.55 2.22 -2.06
N LEU A 126 -0.25 2.15 -1.76
CA LEU A 126 0.82 2.47 -2.71
C LEU A 126 1.40 1.16 -3.22
N ARG A 127 1.41 0.97 -4.54
CA ARG A 127 1.95 -0.24 -5.16
C ARG A 127 2.94 0.06 -6.28
N PHE A 128 3.84 -0.87 -6.53
CA PHE A 128 4.79 -0.81 -7.65
C PHE A 128 4.25 -1.65 -8.80
N ASN A 129 4.39 -1.15 -10.04
CA ASN A 129 4.03 -1.92 -11.23
C ASN A 129 4.93 -3.16 -11.34
N PRO A 130 4.38 -4.39 -11.32
CA PRO A 130 5.20 -5.61 -11.37
C PRO A 130 5.84 -5.88 -12.74
N LEU A 131 5.42 -5.15 -13.78
CA LEU A 131 5.84 -5.36 -15.16
C LEU A 131 6.73 -4.23 -15.70
N ALA A 132 7.22 -3.34 -14.84
CA ALA A 132 8.08 -2.22 -15.23
C ALA A 132 9.17 -1.95 -14.19
N ALA A 133 10.29 -1.39 -14.64
CA ALA A 133 11.28 -0.79 -13.77
C ALA A 133 10.65 0.42 -13.08
N THR A 134 10.72 0.44 -11.75
CA THR A 134 10.04 1.42 -10.92
C THR A 134 10.95 1.87 -9.79
N GLN A 135 10.91 3.17 -9.49
CA GLN A 135 11.71 3.75 -8.41
C GLN A 135 10.89 4.80 -7.69
N LEU A 136 10.94 4.75 -6.36
CA LEU A 136 10.42 5.76 -5.46
C LEU A 136 11.55 6.37 -4.64
N GLN A 137 11.71 7.68 -4.72
CA GLN A 137 12.62 8.42 -3.85
C GLN A 137 11.83 9.14 -2.76
N SER A 138 12.18 8.93 -1.50
CA SER A 138 11.57 9.66 -0.37
C SER A 138 12.57 9.91 0.75
N GLY A 139 12.36 10.93 1.57
CA GLY A 139 13.03 11.02 2.87
C GLY A 139 12.40 10.05 3.87
N ASP A 140 11.07 10.14 4.01
CA ASP A 140 10.31 9.34 4.97
C ASP A 140 9.19 8.57 4.25
N LEU A 141 8.98 7.32 4.61
CA LEU A 141 7.86 6.50 4.15
C LEU A 141 7.23 5.81 5.34
N VAL A 142 6.02 6.22 5.70
CA VAL A 142 5.31 5.67 6.85
C VAL A 142 4.03 4.97 6.41
N VAL A 143 3.87 3.71 6.81
CA VAL A 143 2.66 2.92 6.55
C VAL A 143 1.86 2.82 7.84
N PHE A 144 0.73 3.54 7.90
CA PHE A 144 -0.13 3.57 9.08
C PHE A 144 -1.13 2.41 9.09
N ALA A 145 -1.80 2.22 10.24
CA ALA A 145 -2.88 1.27 10.42
C ALA A 145 -3.90 1.37 9.27
N GLY A 146 -4.19 0.23 8.63
CA GLY A 146 -5.11 0.17 7.49
C GLY A 146 -4.56 0.70 6.15
N GLY A 147 -3.33 1.23 6.13
CA GLY A 147 -2.57 1.56 4.93
C GLY A 147 -1.74 0.38 4.43
N ARG A 148 -1.43 0.37 3.13
CA ARG A 148 -0.73 -0.74 2.47
C ARG A 148 0.38 -0.27 1.53
N LEU A 149 1.59 -0.78 1.73
CA LEU A 149 2.71 -0.68 0.79
C LEU A 149 2.92 -2.04 0.12
N VAL A 150 2.83 -2.10 -1.20
CA VAL A 150 2.85 -3.36 -1.97
C VAL A 150 3.92 -3.32 -3.06
N VAL A 151 5.02 -4.04 -2.84
CA VAL A 151 6.09 -4.24 -3.82
C VAL A 151 5.92 -5.63 -4.44
N GLY A 152 5.07 -5.74 -5.45
CA GLY A 152 4.61 -7.02 -5.99
C GLY A 152 3.67 -7.77 -5.03
N SER A 153 3.07 -8.85 -5.54
CA SER A 153 2.15 -9.72 -4.80
C SER A 153 2.44 -11.19 -5.08
N GLU A 154 1.83 -12.11 -4.34
CA GLU A 154 2.01 -13.54 -4.60
C GLU A 154 1.51 -13.94 -5.99
N GLN A 155 0.37 -13.37 -6.43
CA GLN A 155 -0.22 -13.64 -7.74
C GLN A 155 0.49 -12.90 -8.87
N GLN A 156 1.13 -11.77 -8.57
CA GLN A 156 1.85 -10.92 -9.51
C GLN A 156 3.11 -10.36 -8.82
N PRO A 157 4.17 -11.19 -8.67
CA PRO A 157 5.44 -10.72 -8.14
C PRO A 157 6.08 -9.72 -9.10
N ILE A 158 7.03 -8.92 -8.63
CA ILE A 158 7.91 -8.16 -9.53
C ILE A 158 8.55 -9.14 -10.51
N ALA A 159 8.42 -8.86 -11.81
CA ALA A 159 8.91 -9.73 -12.86
C ALA A 159 10.45 -9.90 -12.79
N PRO A 160 11.00 -11.05 -13.22
CA PRO A 160 12.41 -11.39 -13.04
C PRO A 160 13.40 -10.40 -13.68
N ASP A 161 12.97 -9.73 -14.75
CA ASP A 161 13.72 -8.76 -15.54
C ASP A 161 13.41 -7.31 -15.15
N GLN A 162 12.58 -7.11 -14.12
CA GLN A 162 12.15 -5.80 -13.66
C GLN A 162 12.68 -5.53 -12.24
N ARG A 163 12.79 -4.24 -11.90
CA ARG A 163 13.26 -3.79 -10.60
C ARG A 163 12.23 -2.85 -9.98
N ALA A 164 12.00 -3.02 -8.68
CA ALA A 164 11.23 -2.08 -7.88
C ALA A 164 12.13 -1.55 -6.75
N GLU A 165 12.37 -0.25 -6.73
CA GLU A 165 13.29 0.39 -5.81
C GLU A 165 12.59 1.40 -4.91
N ILE A 166 13.02 1.42 -3.65
CA ILE A 166 12.74 2.51 -2.73
C ILE A 166 14.10 3.07 -2.33
N ILE A 167 14.37 4.32 -2.68
CA ILE A 167 15.61 5.02 -2.34
C ILE A 167 15.28 6.04 -1.27
N PHE A 168 15.91 5.90 -0.11
CA PHE A 168 15.84 6.91 0.94
C PHE A 168 16.86 8.00 0.69
N ARG A 169 16.38 9.22 0.48
CA ARG A 169 17.23 10.37 0.21
C ARG A 169 17.94 10.81 1.50
N ASP A 170 19.20 11.19 1.37
CA ASP A 170 19.97 11.74 2.47
C ASP A 170 19.47 13.16 2.80
N LEU A 171 18.67 13.27 3.86
CA LEU A 171 18.05 14.51 4.33
C LEU A 171 18.38 14.71 5.82
N PRO A 172 18.61 15.95 6.28
CA PRO A 172 18.88 16.23 7.68
C PRO A 172 17.70 15.79 8.56
N PHE A 173 17.92 15.27 9.76
CA PHE A 173 16.81 14.96 10.68
C PHE A 173 16.11 16.25 11.14
N GLU A 174 14.78 16.26 11.13
CA GLU A 174 13.96 17.39 11.57
C GLU A 174 12.98 16.95 12.64
N ASN A 175 13.00 17.61 13.80
CA ASN A 175 11.99 17.45 14.85
C ASN A 175 11.64 15.99 15.22
N ASP A 176 12.64 15.10 15.15
CA ASP A 176 12.53 13.68 15.47
C ASP A 176 13.67 13.29 16.42
N PRO A 177 13.54 13.62 17.72
CA PRO A 177 14.62 13.44 18.69
C PRO A 177 15.03 11.98 18.90
N LYS A 178 14.19 11.04 18.47
CA LYS A 178 14.38 9.61 18.58
C LYS A 178 14.74 8.94 17.24
N GLN A 179 14.81 9.71 16.15
CA GLN A 179 15.26 9.25 14.82
C GLN A 179 14.47 8.05 14.28
N HIS A 180 13.15 8.09 14.38
CA HIS A 180 12.27 7.11 13.76
C HIS A 180 12.17 7.27 12.24
N LEU A 181 12.29 8.50 11.76
CA LEU A 181 12.11 8.89 10.35
C LEU A 181 13.42 8.74 9.57
N ARG A 182 13.46 9.22 8.32
CA ARG A 182 14.55 9.01 7.34
C ARG A 182 14.66 7.57 6.83
N GLY A 183 13.51 6.92 6.66
CA GLY A 183 13.44 5.53 6.20
C GLY A 183 12.01 5.03 6.03
N LEU A 184 11.85 3.71 6.07
CA LEU A 184 10.56 3.02 6.11
C LEU A 184 10.15 2.71 7.55
N VAL A 185 9.00 3.22 7.96
CA VAL A 185 8.36 2.87 9.24
C VAL A 185 7.00 2.26 8.97
N VAL A 186 6.71 1.10 9.56
CA VAL A 186 5.38 0.48 9.50
C VAL A 186 4.77 0.54 10.90
N VAL A 187 3.72 1.35 11.05
CA VAL A 187 2.98 1.55 12.30
C VAL A 187 1.61 0.92 12.15
N ASP A 188 1.50 -0.36 12.52
CA ASP A 188 0.30 -1.21 12.39
C ASP A 188 -0.29 -1.30 10.96
N GLY A 189 0.48 -0.87 9.95
CA GLY A 189 0.16 -0.99 8.54
C GLY A 189 0.60 -2.33 7.93
N LEU A 190 0.41 -2.47 6.61
CA LEU A 190 0.83 -3.65 5.86
C LEU A 190 1.96 -3.31 4.88
N LEU A 191 3.10 -3.99 5.03
CA LEU A 191 4.13 -4.09 4.00
C LEU A 191 4.06 -5.49 3.37
N GLN A 192 3.95 -5.54 2.05
CA GLN A 192 4.00 -6.78 1.28
C GLN A 192 5.07 -6.67 0.19
N VAL A 193 5.93 -7.70 0.09
CA VAL A 193 7.02 -7.76 -0.89
C VAL A 193 7.05 -9.15 -1.54
N HIS A 194 6.90 -9.20 -2.86
CA HIS A 194 7.06 -10.41 -3.66
C HIS A 194 7.82 -10.07 -4.95
N GLY A 195 8.92 -10.76 -5.16
CA GLY A 195 9.79 -10.64 -6.31
C GLY A 195 10.84 -11.74 -6.27
N GLN A 196 11.81 -11.68 -7.16
CA GLN A 196 12.96 -12.57 -7.07
C GLN A 196 13.98 -12.03 -6.06
N PRO A 197 14.63 -12.90 -5.26
CA PRO A 197 15.79 -12.50 -4.47
C PRO A 197 16.89 -11.98 -5.39
N LEU A 198 17.46 -10.81 -5.07
CA LEU A 198 18.66 -10.32 -5.73
C LEU A 198 19.89 -11.04 -5.14
N THR A 199 20.81 -11.45 -6.02
CA THR A 199 22.04 -12.16 -5.62
C THR A 199 22.99 -11.26 -4.82
N GLU A 200 22.91 -9.96 -5.04
CA GLU A 200 23.67 -8.94 -4.32
C GLU A 200 22.69 -7.97 -3.66
N THR A 201 22.70 -7.95 -2.33
CA THR A 201 22.07 -6.91 -1.52
C THR A 201 23.15 -6.41 -0.57
N PHE A 202 23.46 -5.11 -0.65
CA PHE A 202 24.49 -4.44 0.14
C PHE A 202 24.21 -4.55 1.65
#